data_AF-A0A949YQZ7-F1
#
_entry.id   AF-A0A949YQZ7-F1
#
_cell.length_a   1.000
_cell.length_b   1.000
_cell.length_c   1.000
_cell.angle_alpha   90.00
_cell.angle_beta   90.00
_cell.angle_gamma   90.00
#
_symmetry.space_group_name_H-M   'P 1'
#
loop_
_entity.id
_entity.type
_entity.pdbx_description
1 polymer ?
#
loop_
_entity_poly.entity_id
_entity_poly.type
_entity_poly.pdbx_seq_one_letter_code
_entity_poly.pdbx_strand_id
1 'polypeptide(L)'
;MNKQSEETIQQAGAAKGPELLITRVFDAPRTLVFQAWTEPRHLVNWWGPRGFSTPACEMDARAGGAYHFRMRASDGREVVWQGVCREVVAPERLVWSCTIREPNGNLISAETILTVTLEEQAGKTKMTLHQAVFDTIANREAHQNGWSEAMSRLAEYLPNA
;
A
#
# COMPACT_ATOMS: atom_id res chain seq x y z
N MET A 1 18.89 -31.29 22.98
CA MET A 1 20.03 -30.38 22.70
C MET A 1 19.60 -29.48 21.55
N ASN A 2 18.95 -28.36 21.88
CA ASN A 2 18.39 -27.40 20.93
C ASN A 2 19.46 -26.38 20.50
N LYS A 3 19.54 -26.07 19.20
CA LYS A 3 20.01 -24.79 18.61
C LYS A 3 19.28 -24.66 17.26
N GLN A 4 18.20 -23.89 17.15
CA GLN A 4 18.15 -22.45 16.82
C GLN A 4 18.95 -22.05 15.57
N SER A 5 18.21 -21.72 14.52
CA SER A 5 18.63 -20.87 13.41
C SER A 5 17.44 -19.97 13.06
N GLU A 6 17.29 -18.87 13.80
CA GLU A 6 16.43 -17.76 13.43
C GLU A 6 17.34 -16.69 12.83
N GLU A 7 17.16 -16.43 11.54
CA GLU A 7 17.86 -15.37 10.81
C GLU A 7 17.38 -14.01 11.32
N THR A 8 18.34 -13.27 11.85
CA THR A 8 18.19 -11.91 12.35
C THR A 8 18.04 -10.96 11.18
N ILE A 9 16.87 -10.34 11.02
CA ILE A 9 16.73 -9.07 10.29
C ILE A 9 16.77 -7.95 11.33
N GLN A 10 17.87 -7.19 11.31
CA GLN A 10 18.07 -6.00 12.13
C GLN A 10 17.79 -4.74 11.30
N GLN A 11 17.26 -3.71 12.00
CA GLN A 11 17.26 -2.26 11.73
C GLN A 11 15.98 -1.69 11.08
N ALA A 12 15.46 -0.51 11.43
CA ALA A 12 16.00 0.65 12.16
C ALA A 12 14.90 1.35 12.97
N GLY A 13 15.27 2.09 14.03
CA GLY A 13 14.34 2.74 14.96
C GLY A 13 13.38 3.73 14.29
N ALA A 14 12.08 3.47 14.44
CA ALA A 14 10.99 4.39 14.14
C ALA A 14 10.00 4.36 15.31
N ALA A 15 9.35 5.50 15.61
CA ALA A 15 8.49 5.70 16.77
C ALA A 15 7.46 4.55 16.97
N LYS A 16 7.30 4.08 18.21
CA LYS A 16 6.41 2.97 18.64
C LYS A 16 4.92 3.31 18.48
N GLY A 17 4.44 3.45 17.25
CA GLY A 17 3.01 3.41 16.92
C GLY A 17 2.56 1.97 16.62
N PRO A 18 1.26 1.66 16.64
CA PRO A 18 0.75 0.39 16.12
C PRO A 18 1.20 0.17 14.67
N GLU A 19 1.30 -1.09 14.26
CA GLU A 19 1.72 -1.49 12.93
C GLU A 19 0.74 -2.47 12.29
N LEU A 20 0.64 -2.43 10.98
CA LEU A 20 -0.19 -3.29 10.15
C LEU A 20 0.71 -4.12 9.24
N LEU A 21 0.52 -5.44 9.25
CA LEU A 21 1.17 -6.36 8.32
C LEU A 21 0.09 -7.22 7.64
N ILE A 22 0.08 -7.22 6.31
CA ILE A 22 -0.81 -8.04 5.49
C ILE A 22 0.05 -8.76 4.45
N THR A 23 -0.04 -10.10 4.43
CA THR A 23 0.63 -10.92 3.41
C THR A 23 -0.42 -11.59 2.52
N ARG A 24 -0.24 -11.54 1.20
CA ARG A 24 -1.11 -12.21 0.23
C ARG A 24 -0.32 -12.73 -0.95
N VAL A 25 -0.75 -13.86 -1.50
CA VAL A 25 -0.20 -14.41 -2.75
C VAL A 25 -1.14 -14.05 -3.90
N PHE A 26 -0.58 -13.48 -4.96
CA PHE A 26 -1.28 -13.17 -6.21
C PHE A 26 -0.84 -14.11 -7.32
N ASP A 27 -1.80 -14.59 -8.10
CA ASP A 27 -1.56 -15.44 -9.26
C ASP A 27 -1.16 -14.59 -10.48
N ALA A 28 -0.05 -13.87 -10.33
CA ALA A 28 0.50 -12.96 -11.33
C ALA A 28 2.02 -12.85 -11.18
N PRO A 29 2.76 -12.57 -12.28
CA PRO A 29 4.19 -12.31 -12.22
C PRO A 29 4.51 -11.08 -11.38
N ARG A 30 5.65 -11.12 -10.70
CA ARG A 30 6.13 -10.05 -9.81
C ARG A 30 6.17 -8.68 -10.49
N THR A 31 6.59 -8.64 -11.75
CA THR A 31 6.64 -7.41 -12.55
C THR A 31 5.25 -6.79 -12.75
N LEU A 32 4.21 -7.60 -12.98
CA LEU A 32 2.84 -7.10 -13.18
C LEU A 32 2.27 -6.55 -11.86
N VAL A 33 2.51 -7.25 -10.74
CA VAL A 33 2.13 -6.75 -9.42
C VAL A 33 2.84 -5.42 -9.12
N PHE A 34 4.13 -5.31 -9.42
CA PHE A 34 4.87 -4.07 -9.27
C PHE A 34 4.29 -2.93 -10.12
N GLN A 35 4.01 -3.19 -11.40
CA GLN A 35 3.35 -2.21 -12.28
C GLN A 35 1.98 -1.79 -11.76
N ALA A 36 1.23 -2.71 -11.14
CA ALA A 36 -0.06 -2.40 -10.55
C ALA A 36 0.01 -1.33 -9.44
N TRP A 37 1.17 -1.23 -8.77
CA TRP A 37 1.46 -0.21 -7.75
C TRP A 37 2.08 1.07 -8.32
N THR A 38 2.85 1.00 -9.41
CA THR A 38 3.65 2.14 -9.91
C THR A 38 3.06 2.83 -11.13
N GLU A 39 2.02 2.28 -11.74
CA GLU A 39 1.40 2.84 -12.93
C GLU A 39 -0.06 3.26 -12.67
N PRO A 40 -0.41 4.55 -12.84
CA PRO A 40 -1.77 5.05 -12.60
C PRO A 40 -2.85 4.27 -13.33
N ARG A 41 -2.58 3.83 -14.58
CA ARG A 41 -3.53 3.06 -15.40
C ARG A 41 -3.96 1.74 -14.75
N HIS A 42 -3.12 1.14 -13.91
CA HIS A 42 -3.47 -0.06 -13.17
C HIS A 42 -4.07 0.29 -11.81
N LEU A 43 -3.47 1.24 -11.08
CA LEU A 43 -3.83 1.59 -9.71
C LEU A 43 -5.30 1.97 -9.55
N VAL A 44 -5.86 2.74 -10.49
CA VAL A 44 -7.26 3.19 -10.45
C VAL A 44 -8.30 2.07 -10.42
N ASN A 45 -7.94 0.85 -10.87
CA ASN A 45 -8.89 -0.27 -10.96
C ASN A 45 -9.09 -0.99 -9.63
N TRP A 46 -8.09 -0.98 -8.74
CA TRP A 46 -8.08 -1.77 -7.52
C TRP A 46 -7.89 -0.96 -6.25
N TRP A 47 -7.36 0.26 -6.34
CA TRP A 47 -7.11 1.09 -5.17
C TRP A 47 -8.39 1.45 -4.41
N GLY A 48 -8.32 1.30 -3.09
CA GLY A 48 -9.42 1.56 -2.17
C GLY A 48 -10.35 0.37 -1.91
N PRO A 49 -11.13 0.42 -0.82
CA PRO A 49 -12.11 -0.63 -0.51
C PRO A 49 -13.26 -0.66 -1.53
N ARG A 50 -14.13 -1.67 -1.44
CA ARG A 50 -15.30 -1.76 -2.32
C ARG A 50 -16.23 -0.56 -2.07
N GLY A 51 -16.90 -0.11 -3.13
CA GLY A 51 -17.71 1.10 -3.09
C GLY A 51 -16.91 2.41 -3.19
N PHE A 52 -15.59 2.35 -3.32
CA PHE A 52 -14.75 3.50 -3.65
C PHE A 52 -14.30 3.47 -5.11
N SER A 53 -14.23 4.67 -5.70
CA SER A 53 -13.60 4.94 -6.99
C SER A 53 -12.39 5.86 -6.79
N THR A 54 -11.48 5.87 -7.76
CA THR A 54 -10.29 6.73 -7.76
C THR A 54 -10.33 7.69 -8.96
N PRO A 55 -11.17 8.74 -8.93
CA PRO A 55 -11.38 9.65 -10.07
C PRO A 55 -10.15 10.45 -10.49
N ALA A 56 -9.15 10.62 -9.62
CA ALA A 56 -7.88 11.24 -9.97
C ALA A 56 -6.73 10.46 -9.34
N CYS A 57 -5.73 10.12 -10.14
CA CYS A 57 -4.57 9.35 -9.73
C CYS A 57 -3.31 9.90 -10.39
N GLU A 58 -2.60 10.77 -9.68
CA GLU A 58 -1.32 11.35 -10.11
C GLU A 58 -0.19 10.75 -9.29
N MET A 59 0.89 10.32 -9.94
CA MET A 59 2.02 9.69 -9.28
C MET A 59 3.29 9.81 -10.10
N ASP A 60 4.38 10.13 -9.42
CA ASP A 60 5.73 9.91 -9.88
C ASP A 60 6.37 8.76 -9.07
N ALA A 61 6.37 7.56 -9.63
CA ALA A 61 6.88 6.36 -8.96
C ALA A 61 8.41 6.22 -9.08
N ARG A 62 9.13 7.26 -8.68
CA ARG A 62 10.59 7.31 -8.53
C ARG A 62 10.92 7.80 -7.13
N ALA A 63 12.08 7.43 -6.59
CA ALA A 63 12.49 7.94 -5.28
C ALA A 63 12.49 9.49 -5.26
N GLY A 64 11.79 10.06 -4.28
CA GLY A 64 11.51 11.50 -4.15
C GLY A 64 10.27 12.00 -4.91
N GLY A 65 9.64 11.17 -5.75
CA GLY A 65 8.46 11.53 -6.54
C GLY A 65 7.21 11.64 -5.68
N ALA A 66 6.37 12.64 -5.95
CA ALA A 66 5.12 12.85 -5.24
C ALA A 66 3.97 12.04 -5.84
N TYR A 67 2.96 11.74 -5.04
CA TYR A 67 1.71 11.18 -5.52
C TYR A 67 0.50 11.83 -4.83
N HIS A 68 -0.63 11.80 -5.53
CA HIS A 68 -1.88 12.38 -5.10
C HIS A 68 -3.06 11.61 -5.71
N PHE A 69 -3.78 10.87 -4.86
CA PHE A 69 -4.92 10.04 -5.23
C PHE A 69 -6.18 10.57 -4.57
N ARG A 70 -7.13 11.02 -5.39
CA ARG A 70 -8.47 11.36 -4.91
C ARG A 70 -9.31 10.11 -4.95
N MET A 71 -9.81 9.70 -3.79
CA MET A 71 -10.75 8.61 -3.64
C MET A 71 -12.15 9.16 -3.35
N ARG A 72 -13.16 8.56 -3.95
CA ARG A 72 -14.58 8.94 -3.76
C ARG A 72 -15.40 7.70 -3.40
N ALA A 73 -16.05 7.74 -2.25
CA ALA A 73 -17.02 6.75 -1.80
C ALA A 73 -18.33 6.86 -2.61
N SER A 74 -19.12 5.79 -2.62
CA SER A 74 -20.42 5.73 -3.31
C SER A 74 -21.45 6.73 -2.77
N ASP A 75 -21.32 7.13 -1.51
CA ASP A 75 -22.16 8.17 -0.88
C ASP A 75 -21.69 9.61 -1.19
N GLY A 76 -20.65 9.76 -2.03
CA GLY A 76 -20.11 11.04 -2.47
C GLY A 76 -19.02 11.62 -1.59
N ARG A 77 -18.71 11.03 -0.42
CA ARG A 77 -17.58 11.49 0.40
C ARG A 77 -16.26 11.28 -0.33
N GLU A 78 -15.36 12.24 -0.19
CA GLU A 78 -14.04 12.21 -0.81
C GLU A 78 -12.94 12.27 0.24
N VAL A 79 -11.85 11.54 -0.04
CA VAL A 79 -10.60 11.64 0.71
C VAL A 79 -9.43 11.68 -0.28
N VAL A 80 -8.36 12.32 0.12
CA VAL A 80 -7.13 12.45 -0.66
C VAL A 80 -6.02 11.69 0.05
N TRP A 81 -5.45 10.72 -0.65
CA TRP A 81 -4.20 10.06 -0.26
C TRP A 81 -3.04 10.75 -0.97
N GLN A 82 -2.06 11.21 -0.22
CA GLN A 82 -0.91 11.89 -0.81
C GLN A 82 0.36 11.69 0.02
N GLY A 83 1.49 11.84 -0.65
CA GLY A 83 2.80 11.77 -0.03
C GLY A 83 3.90 11.63 -1.06
N VAL A 84 5.01 11.01 -0.64
CA VAL A 84 6.18 10.82 -1.50
C VAL A 84 6.59 9.35 -1.57
N CYS A 85 7.05 8.95 -2.74
CA CYS A 85 7.77 7.71 -2.92
C CYS A 85 9.16 7.86 -2.30
N ARG A 86 9.42 7.18 -1.19
CA ARG A 86 10.71 7.23 -0.50
C ARG A 86 11.74 6.31 -1.13
N GLU A 87 11.30 5.16 -1.62
CA GLU A 87 12.18 4.11 -2.14
C GLU A 87 11.47 3.33 -3.25
N VAL A 88 12.21 3.04 -4.33
CA VAL A 88 11.75 2.20 -5.44
C VAL A 88 12.88 1.26 -5.82
N VAL A 89 12.68 -0.04 -5.60
CA VAL A 89 13.59 -1.10 -6.05
C VAL A 89 12.76 -2.04 -6.92
N ALA A 90 12.80 -1.85 -8.23
CA ALA A 90 11.96 -2.63 -9.14
C ALA A 90 12.52 -4.04 -9.38
N PRO A 91 11.69 -5.11 -9.41
CA PRO A 91 10.26 -5.18 -9.09
C PRO A 91 10.01 -5.72 -7.65
N GLU A 92 10.84 -5.35 -6.68
CA GLU A 92 10.96 -6.06 -5.39
C GLU A 92 10.37 -5.28 -4.21
N ARG A 93 10.49 -3.96 -4.22
CA ARG A 93 10.16 -3.15 -3.05
C ARG A 93 9.76 -1.72 -3.39
N LEU A 94 8.76 -1.23 -2.67
CA LEU A 94 8.28 0.14 -2.72
C LEU A 94 8.10 0.68 -1.30
N VAL A 95 8.48 1.93 -1.07
CA VAL A 95 8.20 2.63 0.19
C VAL A 95 7.56 3.97 -0.12
N TRP A 96 6.42 4.23 0.50
CA TRP A 96 5.65 5.45 0.37
C TRP A 96 5.44 6.08 1.75
N SER A 97 5.49 7.41 1.83
CA SER A 97 4.82 8.08 2.93
C SER A 97 3.37 8.36 2.57
N CYS A 98 2.47 8.19 3.53
CA CYS A 98 1.04 8.27 3.31
C CYS A 98 0.40 9.21 4.31
N THR A 99 -0.18 10.30 3.82
CA THR A 99 -1.12 11.14 4.58
C THR A 99 -2.50 11.06 3.95
N ILE A 100 -3.54 11.15 4.78
CA ILE A 100 -4.93 11.20 4.32
C ILE A 100 -5.52 12.54 4.72
N ARG A 101 -6.16 13.21 3.76
CA ARG A 101 -6.77 14.53 3.94
C ARG A 101 -8.17 14.59 3.36
N GLU A 102 -8.95 15.53 3.87
CA GLU A 102 -10.16 16.00 3.19
C GLU A 102 -9.78 16.80 1.92
N PRO A 103 -10.67 16.94 0.94
CA PRO A 103 -10.42 17.76 -0.25
C PRO A 103 -10.13 19.25 0.06
N ASN A 104 -10.58 19.75 1.21
CA ASN A 104 -10.30 21.11 1.69
C ASN A 104 -8.89 21.26 2.33
N GLY A 105 -8.12 20.16 2.44
CA GLY A 105 -6.78 20.13 3.01
C GLY A 105 -6.68 19.74 4.48
N ASN A 106 -7.81 19.59 5.20
CA ASN A 106 -7.81 19.16 6.60
C ASN A 106 -7.21 17.76 6.75
N LEU A 107 -6.40 17.58 7.80
CA LEU A 107 -5.75 16.30 8.08
C LEU A 107 -6.75 15.30 8.66
N ILE A 108 -6.87 14.13 8.04
CA ILE A 108 -7.66 12.99 8.54
C ILE A 108 -6.75 11.98 9.25
N SER A 109 -5.62 11.63 8.62
CA SER A 109 -4.63 10.70 9.18
C SER A 109 -3.25 11.32 9.06
N ALA A 110 -2.50 11.26 10.17
CA ALA A 110 -1.09 11.61 10.22
C ALA A 110 -0.26 10.77 9.23
N GLU A 111 0.97 11.22 8.97
CA GLU A 111 1.87 10.53 8.06
C GLU A 111 2.21 9.14 8.61
N THR A 112 1.95 8.13 7.79
CA THR A 112 2.32 6.73 8.00
C THR A 112 3.31 6.30 6.94
N ILE A 113 4.04 5.21 7.18
CA ILE A 113 4.98 4.66 6.21
C ILE A 113 4.44 3.35 5.68
N LEU A 114 4.19 3.29 4.37
CA LEU A 114 3.73 2.11 3.66
C LEU A 114 4.90 1.48 2.92
N THR A 115 5.23 0.25 3.30
CA THR A 115 6.23 -0.58 2.65
C THR A 115 5.53 -1.75 1.96
N VAL A 116 5.84 -1.98 0.70
CA VAL A 116 5.38 -3.15 -0.07
C VAL A 116 6.62 -3.91 -0.51
N THR A 117 6.69 -5.20 -0.16
CA THR A 117 7.71 -6.13 -0.67
C THR A 117 7.07 -7.22 -1.50
N LEU A 118 7.75 -7.59 -2.59
CA LEU A 118 7.30 -8.55 -3.59
C LEU A 118 8.34 -9.65 -3.77
N GLU A 119 7.93 -10.87 -3.47
CA GLU A 119 8.75 -12.08 -3.57
C GLU A 119 8.16 -12.99 -4.66
N GLU A 120 9.02 -13.52 -5.53
CA GLU A 120 8.62 -14.51 -6.52
C GLU A 120 8.39 -15.87 -5.85
N GLN A 121 7.30 -16.54 -6.21
CA GLN A 121 6.94 -17.86 -5.70
C GLN A 121 6.34 -18.73 -6.81
N ALA A 122 7.19 -19.47 -7.53
CA ALA A 122 6.78 -20.42 -8.56
C ALA A 122 5.84 -19.80 -9.60
N GLY A 123 6.23 -18.64 -10.14
CA GLY A 123 5.43 -17.89 -11.12
C GLY A 123 4.29 -17.03 -10.52
N LYS A 124 4.05 -17.15 -9.21
CA LYS A 124 3.16 -16.28 -8.43
C LYS A 124 3.97 -15.22 -7.70
N THR A 125 3.28 -14.27 -7.08
CA THR A 125 3.91 -13.22 -6.27
C THR A 125 3.37 -13.25 -4.86
N LYS A 126 4.24 -13.47 -3.88
CA LYS A 126 3.93 -13.17 -2.48
C LYS A 126 4.21 -11.70 -2.24
N MET A 127 3.16 -10.96 -1.90
CA MET A 127 3.26 -9.57 -1.50
C MET A 127 3.09 -9.44 0.00
N THR A 128 3.97 -8.67 0.62
CA THR A 128 3.84 -8.24 2.01
C THR A 128 3.66 -6.73 2.05
N LEU A 129 2.51 -6.29 2.55
CA LEU A 129 2.22 -4.90 2.85
C LEU A 129 2.45 -4.67 4.34
N HIS A 130 3.37 -3.77 4.67
CA HIS A 130 3.63 -3.30 6.02
C HIS A 130 3.38 -1.80 6.09
N GLN A 131 2.41 -1.38 6.91
CA GLN A 131 2.17 0.03 7.18
C GLN A 131 2.41 0.32 8.66
N ALA A 132 3.23 1.32 8.96
CA ALA A 132 3.68 1.63 10.31
C ALA A 132 3.50 3.12 10.65
N VAL A 133 3.80 3.46 11.91
CA VAL A 133 3.69 4.81 12.46
C VAL A 133 2.23 5.27 12.56
N PHE A 134 1.31 4.34 12.86
CA PHE A 134 -0.06 4.72 13.18
C PHE A 134 -0.10 5.49 14.50
N ASP A 135 -1.00 6.46 14.59
CA ASP A 135 -1.27 7.26 15.77
C ASP A 135 -2.10 6.49 16.81
N THR A 136 -3.04 5.66 16.34
CA THR A 136 -3.99 4.92 17.17
C THR A 136 -4.25 3.51 16.63
N ILE A 137 -4.69 2.61 17.51
CA ILE A 137 -5.09 1.24 17.14
C ILE A 137 -6.32 1.29 16.20
N ALA A 138 -7.29 2.17 16.48
CA ALA A 138 -8.48 2.32 15.66
C ALA A 138 -8.15 2.74 14.21
N ASN A 139 -7.22 3.68 14.03
CA ASN A 139 -6.77 4.07 12.69
C ASN A 139 -6.09 2.89 11.96
N ARG A 140 -5.24 2.15 12.65
CA ARG A 140 -4.59 0.93 12.13
C ARG A 140 -5.61 -0.14 11.72
N GLU A 141 -6.67 -0.36 12.50
CA GLU A 141 -7.74 -1.31 12.18
C GLU A 141 -8.58 -0.87 10.98
N ALA A 142 -8.91 0.43 10.89
CA ALA A 142 -9.58 0.98 9.71
C ALA A 142 -8.76 0.78 8.43
N HIS A 143 -7.44 0.98 8.51
CA HIS A 143 -6.52 0.68 7.40
C HIS A 143 -6.46 -0.82 7.09
N GLN A 144 -6.46 -1.71 8.08
CA GLN A 144 -6.48 -3.15 7.84
C GLN A 144 -7.70 -3.55 7.00
N ASN A 145 -8.88 -3.03 7.33
CA ASN A 145 -10.11 -3.34 6.61
C ASN A 145 -10.06 -2.79 5.17
N GLY A 146 -9.66 -1.52 5.01
CA GLY A 146 -9.52 -0.90 3.69
C GLY A 146 -8.53 -1.63 2.79
N TRP A 147 -7.36 -2.00 3.31
CA TRP A 147 -6.38 -2.78 2.57
C TRP A 147 -6.85 -4.18 2.24
N SER A 148 -7.51 -4.88 3.17
CA SER A 148 -7.99 -6.25 2.92
C SER A 148 -8.96 -6.30 1.73
N GLU A 149 -9.83 -5.30 1.61
CA GLU A 149 -10.71 -5.16 0.45
C GLU A 149 -9.97 -4.73 -0.82
N ALA A 150 -9.09 -3.74 -0.74
CA ALA A 150 -8.27 -3.31 -1.88
C ALA A 150 -7.42 -4.46 -2.46
N MET A 151 -6.84 -5.31 -1.60
CA MET A 151 -6.11 -6.51 -2.02
C MET A 151 -7.00 -7.54 -2.70
N SER A 152 -8.26 -7.62 -2.30
CA SER A 152 -9.21 -8.52 -2.96
C SER A 152 -9.55 -8.01 -4.36
N ARG A 153 -9.72 -6.69 -4.53
CA ARG A 153 -9.88 -6.06 -5.84
C ARG A 153 -8.63 -6.21 -6.71
N LEU A 154 -7.43 -6.09 -6.13
CA LEU A 154 -6.18 -6.31 -6.87
C LEU A 154 -6.09 -7.75 -7.38
N ALA A 155 -6.44 -8.74 -6.55
CA ALA A 155 -6.48 -10.13 -6.96
C ALA A 155 -7.48 -10.41 -8.10
N GLU A 156 -8.62 -9.71 -8.12
CA GLU A 156 -9.62 -9.78 -9.21
C GLU A 156 -9.15 -9.07 -10.48
N TYR A 157 -8.38 -7.99 -10.34
CA TYR A 157 -7.90 -7.17 -11.44
C TYR A 157 -6.75 -7.83 -12.21
N LEU A 158 -5.76 -8.39 -11.50
CA LEU A 158 -4.51 -8.88 -12.09
C LEU A 158 -4.67 -9.89 -13.23
N PRO A 159 -5.63 -10.84 -13.22
CA PRO A 159 -5.84 -11.75 -14.33
C PRO A 159 -6.31 -11.06 -15.64
N ASN A 160 -6.79 -9.82 -15.56
CA ASN A 160 -7.34 -9.05 -16.68
C ASN A 160 -6.48 -7.82 -17.05
N ALA A 161 -5.31 -7.67 -16.41
CA ALA A 161 -4.48 -6.47 -16.44
C ALA A 161 -3.46 -6.43 -17.59
#